data_AF-A0A177IS41-F1
#
_entry.id   AF-A0A177IS41-F1
#
_cell.length_a   1.000
_cell.length_b   1.000
_cell.length_c   1.000
_cell.angle_alpha   90.00
_cell.angle_beta   90.00
_cell.angle_gamma   90.00
#
_symmetry.space_group_name_H-M   'P 1'
#
loop_
_entity.id
_entity.type
_entity.pdbx_description
1 polymer ?
#
loop_
_entity_poly.entity_id
_entity_poly.type
_entity_poly.pdbx_seq_one_letter_code
_entity_poly.pdbx_strand_id
1 'polypeptide(L)'
;MAKAANENRTEADKAFVSIYPDINPAEPLGSSIAERIGFACATAVLAFGGAMGDLIIAGSGLALVLFSVIGASMKTPRRVRNEARSRFPQQKWAEYSVNHTVWMLGCWIVIITVVALALFLVPDSQKVIGAAAAAVIAAALIWACPGFAPQKQKQKRNKKEESEQEAAEAPALTPHKQLDDDTQIFESVVPEKR
;
A
#
# COMPACT_ATOMS: atom_id res chain seq x y z
N MET A 1 -42.11 11.66 -7.62
CA MET A 1 -40.69 11.66 -8.10
C MET A 1 -39.69 11.11 -7.08
N ALA A 2 -39.81 11.39 -5.77
CA ALA A 2 -38.88 10.88 -4.75
C ALA A 2 -38.83 9.33 -4.62
N LYS A 3 -39.97 8.64 -4.80
CA LYS A 3 -40.06 7.17 -4.69
C LYS A 3 -39.26 6.44 -5.78
N ALA A 4 -39.41 6.85 -7.04
CA ALA A 4 -38.69 6.27 -8.18
C ALA A 4 -37.17 6.52 -8.11
N ALA A 5 -36.74 7.67 -7.58
CA ALA A 5 -35.32 7.95 -7.36
C ALA A 5 -34.70 7.06 -6.26
N ASN A 6 -35.47 6.68 -5.25
CA ASN A 6 -35.02 5.81 -4.17
C ASN A 6 -34.94 4.34 -4.62
N GLU A 7 -35.91 3.91 -5.42
CA GLU A 7 -35.95 2.57 -6.02
C GLU A 7 -34.77 2.34 -6.97
N ASN A 8 -34.46 3.31 -7.85
CA ASN A 8 -33.30 3.26 -8.73
C ASN A 8 -31.95 3.19 -7.99
N ARG A 9 -31.83 3.84 -6.81
CA ARG A 9 -30.62 3.72 -5.96
C ARG A 9 -30.48 2.32 -5.37
N THR A 10 -31.59 1.77 -4.89
CA THR A 10 -31.61 0.44 -4.26
C THR A 10 -31.23 -0.67 -5.24
N GLU A 11 -31.67 -0.58 -6.50
CA GLU A 11 -31.28 -1.53 -7.56
C GLU A 11 -29.81 -1.36 -7.98
N ALA A 12 -29.33 -0.12 -8.07
CA ALA A 12 -27.91 0.14 -8.32
C ALA A 12 -27.00 -0.38 -7.20
N ASP A 13 -27.44 -0.32 -5.94
CA ASP A 13 -26.70 -0.85 -4.78
C ASP A 13 -26.59 -2.37 -4.85
N LYS A 14 -27.70 -3.07 -5.15
CA LYS A 14 -27.70 -4.54 -5.31
C LYS A 14 -26.82 -4.98 -6.48
N ALA A 15 -26.92 -4.30 -7.63
CA ALA A 15 -26.10 -4.59 -8.80
C ALA A 15 -24.61 -4.36 -8.53
N PHE A 16 -24.27 -3.31 -7.78
CA PHE A 16 -22.89 -3.03 -7.38
C PHE A 16 -22.32 -4.14 -6.50
N VAL A 17 -23.03 -4.56 -5.45
CA VAL A 17 -22.58 -5.63 -4.53
C VAL A 17 -22.43 -6.97 -5.27
N SER A 18 -23.28 -7.25 -6.26
CA SER A 18 -23.18 -8.47 -7.06
C SER A 18 -21.95 -8.51 -7.98
N ILE A 19 -21.53 -7.37 -8.54
CA ILE A 19 -20.42 -7.30 -9.52
C ILE A 19 -19.08 -7.06 -8.82
N TYR A 20 -19.07 -6.31 -7.72
CA TYR A 20 -17.89 -5.94 -6.97
C TYR A 20 -18.04 -6.26 -5.46
N PRO A 21 -18.20 -7.54 -5.08
CA PRO A 21 -18.44 -7.92 -3.68
C PRO A 21 -17.30 -7.53 -2.74
N ASP A 22 -16.07 -7.42 -3.25
CA ASP A 22 -14.88 -7.07 -2.46
C ASP A 22 -14.57 -5.57 -2.35
N ILE A 23 -15.37 -4.70 -3.00
CA ILE A 23 -15.10 -3.26 -3.05
C ILE A 23 -16.08 -2.51 -2.15
N ASN A 24 -15.55 -1.87 -1.11
CA ASN A 24 -16.32 -0.95 -0.29
C ASN A 24 -16.15 0.50 -0.81
N PRO A 25 -17.19 1.18 -1.31
CA PRO A 25 -17.09 2.55 -1.83
C PRO A 25 -16.83 3.57 -0.72
N ALA A 26 -17.31 3.32 0.50
CA ALA A 26 -17.20 4.24 1.64
C ALA A 26 -15.81 4.26 2.30
N GLU A 27 -14.94 3.31 1.96
CA GLU A 27 -13.57 3.22 2.47
C GLU A 27 -12.57 3.57 1.37
N PRO A 28 -11.62 4.49 1.61
CA PRO A 28 -10.57 4.80 0.65
C PRO A 28 -9.53 3.68 0.60
N LEU A 29 -8.92 3.48 -0.57
CA LEU A 29 -7.79 2.56 -0.69
C LEU A 29 -6.55 3.17 -0.01
N GLY A 30 -6.19 2.63 1.15
CA GLY A 30 -4.95 3.00 1.85
C GLY A 30 -3.70 2.72 1.00
N SER A 31 -2.67 3.53 1.21
CA SER A 31 -1.33 3.25 0.68
C SER A 31 -0.68 2.09 1.45
N SER A 32 -0.03 1.19 0.73
CA SER A 32 0.78 0.14 1.36
C SER A 32 2.06 0.73 1.97
N ILE A 33 2.55 0.16 3.08
CA ILE A 33 3.79 0.63 3.74
C ILE A 33 4.97 0.70 2.75
N ALA A 34 5.11 -0.28 1.85
CA ALA A 34 6.17 -0.30 0.85
C ALA A 34 6.10 0.88 -0.14
N GLU A 35 4.91 1.28 -0.58
CA GLU A 35 4.74 2.49 -1.41
C GLU A 35 5.19 3.75 -0.66
N ARG A 36 4.88 3.83 0.64
CA ARG A 36 5.25 4.99 1.45
C ARG A 36 6.75 5.09 1.64
N ILE A 37 7.41 3.97 1.92
CA ILE A 37 8.87 3.92 2.03
C ILE A 37 9.51 4.28 0.69
N GLY A 38 9.05 3.66 -0.41
CA GLY A 38 9.57 3.96 -1.75
C GLY A 38 9.41 5.44 -2.11
N PHE A 39 8.24 6.00 -1.87
CA PHE A 39 7.95 7.41 -2.17
C PHE A 39 8.71 8.38 -1.25
N ALA A 40 8.86 8.06 0.04
CA ALA A 40 9.64 8.85 0.99
C ALA A 40 11.13 8.83 0.63
N CYS A 41 11.69 7.65 0.33
CA CYS A 41 13.08 7.51 -0.12
C CYS A 41 13.33 8.27 -1.43
N ALA A 42 12.43 8.13 -2.41
CA ALA A 42 12.53 8.85 -3.68
C ALA A 42 12.51 10.37 -3.47
N THR A 43 11.62 10.86 -2.60
CA THR A 43 11.54 12.29 -2.28
C THR A 43 12.77 12.77 -1.52
N ALA A 44 13.35 11.95 -0.65
CA ALA A 44 14.59 12.27 0.05
C ALA A 44 15.76 12.45 -0.93
N VAL A 45 15.91 11.54 -1.90
CA VAL A 45 16.94 11.62 -2.96
C VAL A 45 16.74 12.87 -3.81
N LEU A 46 15.50 13.16 -4.20
CA LEU A 46 15.15 14.38 -4.94
C LEU A 46 15.51 15.65 -4.15
N ALA A 47 15.13 15.71 -2.87
CA ALA A 47 15.41 16.86 -2.01
C ALA A 47 16.91 17.02 -1.73
N PHE A 48 17.65 15.92 -1.55
CA PHE A 48 19.10 15.95 -1.38
C PHE A 48 19.80 16.51 -2.62
N GLY A 49 19.49 15.97 -3.81
CA GLY A 49 20.07 16.45 -5.06
C GLY A 49 19.71 17.91 -5.33
N GLY A 50 18.45 18.28 -5.09
CA GLY A 50 17.99 19.65 -5.18
C GLY A 50 18.72 20.60 -4.25
N ALA A 51 18.97 20.21 -3.00
CA ALA A 51 19.67 21.05 -2.02
C ALA A 51 21.19 21.14 -2.28
N MET A 52 21.80 20.09 -2.83
CA MET A 52 23.20 20.10 -3.29
C MET A 52 23.39 20.93 -4.56
N GLY A 53 22.33 21.17 -5.34
CA GLY A 53 22.41 21.73 -6.69
C GLY A 53 22.93 20.74 -7.73
N ASP A 54 22.89 19.44 -7.43
CA ASP A 54 23.31 18.37 -8.35
C ASP A 54 22.11 17.89 -9.17
N LEU A 55 22.12 18.25 -10.46
CA LEU A 55 21.03 17.95 -11.38
C LEU A 55 20.92 16.45 -11.70
N ILE A 56 22.02 15.70 -11.63
CA ILE A 56 22.01 14.25 -11.88
C ILE A 56 21.29 13.55 -10.72
N ILE A 57 21.65 13.90 -9.48
CA ILE A 57 21.00 13.31 -8.30
C ILE A 57 19.53 13.76 -8.22
N ALA A 58 19.25 15.05 -8.41
CA ALA A 58 17.88 15.56 -8.44
C ALA A 58 17.03 14.90 -9.52
N GLY A 59 17.57 14.76 -10.74
CA GLY A 59 16.91 14.08 -11.85
C GLY A 59 16.61 12.60 -11.55
N SER A 60 17.57 11.89 -10.93
CA SER A 60 17.35 10.50 -10.50
C SER A 60 16.26 10.39 -9.42
N GLY A 61 16.24 11.31 -8.45
CA GLY A 61 15.20 11.39 -7.44
C GLY A 61 13.82 11.64 -8.05
N LEU A 62 13.72 12.55 -9.04
CA LEU A 62 12.48 12.81 -9.75
C LEU A 62 11.98 11.55 -10.49
N ALA A 63 12.87 10.84 -11.18
CA ALA A 63 12.52 9.59 -11.85
C ALA A 63 11.99 8.53 -10.85
N LEU A 64 12.62 8.40 -9.68
CA LEU A 64 12.17 7.50 -8.61
C LEU A 64 10.80 7.91 -8.03
N VAL A 65 10.53 9.22 -7.89
CA VAL A 65 9.24 9.74 -7.44
C VAL A 65 8.15 9.35 -8.44
N LEU A 66 8.40 9.58 -9.74
CA LEU A 66 7.47 9.20 -10.81
C LEU A 66 7.24 7.69 -10.85
N PHE A 67 8.31 6.88 -10.75
CA PHE A 67 8.20 5.43 -10.74
C PHE A 67 7.38 4.93 -9.55
N SER A 68 7.57 5.52 -8.37
CA SER A 68 6.80 5.19 -7.17
C SER A 68 5.30 5.49 -7.34
N VAL A 69 4.96 6.62 -7.98
CA VAL A 69 3.57 7.01 -8.26
C VAL A 69 2.93 6.06 -9.29
N ILE A 70 3.63 5.80 -10.40
CA ILE A 70 3.14 4.92 -11.47
C ILE A 70 2.97 3.49 -10.94
N GLY A 71 3.98 2.95 -10.27
CA GLY A 71 3.93 1.61 -9.68
C GLY A 71 2.79 1.45 -8.68
N ALA A 72 2.53 2.47 -7.87
CA ALA A 72 1.38 2.49 -6.98
C ALA A 72 0.04 2.55 -7.74
N SER A 73 -0.03 3.24 -8.90
CA SER A 73 -1.23 3.33 -9.74
C SER A 73 -1.56 2.04 -10.50
N MET A 74 -0.55 1.21 -10.83
CA MET A 74 -0.75 -0.01 -11.61
C MET A 74 -1.32 -1.18 -10.79
N LYS A 75 -1.40 -1.06 -9.46
CA LYS A 75 -1.91 -2.14 -8.60
C LYS A 75 -3.36 -2.48 -8.92
N THR A 76 -3.63 -3.77 -9.12
CA THR A 76 -4.94 -4.34 -9.48
C THR A 76 -6.10 -3.78 -8.65
N PRO A 77 -6.01 -3.64 -7.31
CA PRO A 77 -7.11 -3.11 -6.50
C PRO A 77 -7.52 -1.68 -6.88
N ARG A 78 -6.57 -0.82 -7.28
CA ARG A 78 -6.84 0.56 -7.69
C ARG A 78 -7.44 0.61 -9.09
N ARG A 79 -6.99 -0.26 -9.99
CA ARG A 79 -7.53 -0.37 -11.35
C ARG A 79 -9.00 -0.81 -11.33
N VAL A 80 -9.31 -1.91 -10.63
CA VAL A 80 -10.69 -2.42 -10.54
C VAL A 80 -11.61 -1.42 -9.85
N ARG A 81 -11.13 -0.71 -8.83
CA ARG A 81 -11.89 0.37 -8.19
C ARG A 81 -12.19 1.53 -9.12
N ASN A 82 -11.22 1.96 -9.94
CA ASN A 82 -11.45 3.02 -10.93
C ASN A 82 -12.50 2.61 -11.97
N GLU A 83 -12.50 1.33 -12.37
CA GLU A 83 -13.52 0.78 -13.26
C GLU A 83 -14.90 0.67 -12.59
N ALA A 84 -14.95 0.23 -11.34
CA ALA A 84 -16.19 0.21 -10.56
C ALA A 84 -16.78 1.62 -10.39
N ARG A 85 -15.91 2.62 -10.18
CA ARG A 85 -16.31 4.02 -10.07
C ARG A 85 -16.84 4.61 -11.37
N SER A 86 -16.24 4.28 -12.51
CA SER A 86 -16.74 4.76 -13.80
C SER A 86 -18.09 4.13 -14.16
N ARG A 87 -18.34 2.88 -13.74
CA ARG A 87 -19.61 2.17 -13.96
C ARG A 87 -20.72 2.57 -12.98
N PHE A 88 -20.38 2.92 -11.73
CA PHE A 88 -21.34 3.26 -10.68
C PHE A 88 -21.00 4.60 -9.99
N PRO A 89 -21.13 5.75 -10.69
CA PRO A 89 -20.81 7.06 -10.14
C PRO A 89 -21.74 7.49 -8.99
N GLN A 90 -22.96 6.95 -8.92
CA GLN A 90 -23.96 7.27 -7.89
C GLN A 90 -23.63 6.76 -6.48
N GLN A 91 -22.62 5.89 -6.35
CA GLN A 91 -22.18 5.37 -5.05
C GLN A 91 -21.43 6.45 -4.24
N LYS A 92 -21.49 6.36 -2.91
CA LYS A 92 -20.81 7.31 -2.01
C LYS A 92 -19.31 7.00 -1.91
N TRP A 93 -18.58 7.25 -2.98
CA TRP A 93 -17.14 7.04 -3.03
C TRP A 93 -16.43 7.97 -2.03
N ALA A 94 -15.60 7.40 -1.16
CA ALA A 94 -14.79 8.14 -0.19
C ALA A 94 -13.85 9.16 -0.85
N GLU A 95 -13.47 8.97 -2.13
CA GLU A 95 -12.64 9.94 -2.83
C GLU A 95 -13.33 11.28 -3.09
N TYR A 96 -14.67 11.33 -3.12
CA TYR A 96 -15.39 12.58 -3.37
C TYR A 96 -15.52 13.47 -2.14
N SER A 97 -15.42 12.90 -0.94
CA SER A 97 -15.60 13.66 0.31
C SER A 97 -14.32 14.30 0.84
N VAL A 98 -13.15 13.90 0.33
CA VAL A 98 -11.87 14.33 0.92
C VAL A 98 -10.98 15.01 -0.11
N ASN A 99 -10.83 16.33 0.01
CA ASN A 99 -9.94 17.15 -0.82
C ASN A 99 -8.48 17.04 -0.36
N HIS A 100 -7.86 15.88 -0.60
CA HIS A 100 -6.44 15.67 -0.31
C HIS A 100 -5.49 16.47 -1.22
N THR A 101 -5.99 16.99 -2.34
CA THR A 101 -5.19 17.73 -3.35
C THR A 101 -4.53 18.98 -2.78
N VAL A 102 -5.29 19.80 -2.03
CA VAL A 102 -4.78 21.05 -1.46
C VAL A 102 -3.69 20.76 -0.42
N TRP A 103 -3.91 19.73 0.40
CA TRP A 103 -2.92 19.32 1.39
C TRP A 103 -1.64 18.77 0.74
N MET A 104 -1.78 17.95 -0.31
CA MET A 104 -0.63 17.38 -1.03
C MET A 104 0.19 18.48 -1.72
N LEU A 105 -0.46 19.46 -2.34
CA LEU A 105 0.20 20.64 -2.90
C LEU A 105 0.94 21.43 -1.82
N GLY A 106 0.31 21.62 -0.65
CA GLY A 106 0.95 22.25 0.52
C GLY A 106 2.22 21.51 0.97
N CYS A 107 2.18 20.17 1.10
CA CYS A 107 3.35 19.35 1.42
C CYS A 107 4.50 19.61 0.43
N TRP A 108 4.23 19.68 -0.88
CA TRP A 108 5.26 19.96 -1.90
C TRP A 108 5.83 21.37 -1.83
N ILE A 109 4.99 22.38 -1.60
CA ILE A 109 5.45 23.78 -1.47
C ILE A 109 6.43 23.91 -0.29
N VAL A 110 6.14 23.27 0.84
CA VAL A 110 7.03 23.28 2.01
C VAL A 110 8.36 22.60 1.68
N ILE A 111 8.34 21.45 0.99
CA ILE A 111 9.56 20.74 0.58
C ILE A 111 10.41 21.61 -0.34
N ILE A 112 9.81 22.24 -1.35
CA ILE A 112 10.52 23.15 -2.28
C ILE A 112 11.14 24.31 -1.51
N THR A 113 10.42 24.87 -0.54
CA THR A 113 10.90 25.97 0.29
C THR A 113 12.12 25.55 1.12
N VAL A 114 12.06 24.38 1.77
CA VAL A 114 13.19 23.83 2.55
C VAL A 114 14.41 23.57 1.66
N VAL A 115 14.19 23.00 0.47
CA VAL A 115 15.26 22.74 -0.50
C VAL A 115 15.89 24.03 -1.01
N ALA A 116 15.08 25.05 -1.32
CA ALA A 116 15.57 26.35 -1.76
C ALA A 116 16.38 27.06 -0.67
N LEU A 117 15.91 27.02 0.59
CA LEU A 117 16.65 27.55 1.73
C LEU A 117 17.99 26.82 1.89
N ALA A 118 18.01 25.49 1.78
CA ALA A 118 19.24 24.72 1.85
C ALA A 118 20.21 25.05 0.70
N LEU A 119 19.70 25.24 -0.51
CA LEU A 119 20.53 25.55 -1.68
C LEU A 119 21.15 26.96 -1.62
N PHE A 120 20.40 27.97 -1.17
CA PHE A 120 20.84 29.36 -1.21
C PHE A 120 21.49 29.88 0.08
N LEU A 121 21.13 29.34 1.25
CA LEU A 121 21.61 29.86 2.54
C LEU A 121 22.73 29.03 3.17
N VAL A 122 22.92 27.77 2.77
CA VAL A 122 23.94 26.90 3.38
C VAL A 122 25.30 27.15 2.73
N PRO A 123 26.33 27.50 3.52
CA PRO A 123 27.70 27.66 3.02
C PRO A 123 28.25 26.36 2.43
N ASP A 124 29.15 26.47 1.44
CA ASP A 124 29.74 25.31 0.74
C ASP A 124 30.37 24.28 1.68
N SER A 125 30.98 24.73 2.78
CA SER A 125 31.60 23.87 3.79
C SER A 125 30.61 22.95 4.52
N GLN A 126 29.33 23.29 4.53
CA GLN A 126 28.27 22.55 5.23
C GLN A 126 27.16 22.05 4.30
N LYS A 127 27.33 22.19 2.97
CA LYS A 127 26.31 21.82 1.98
C LYS A 127 25.80 20.39 2.11
N VAL A 128 26.69 19.43 2.33
CA VAL A 128 26.31 18.02 2.51
C VAL A 128 25.41 17.83 3.72
N ILE A 129 25.71 18.51 4.83
CA ILE A 129 24.93 18.43 6.07
C ILE A 129 23.57 19.13 5.88
N GLY A 130 23.55 20.30 5.24
CA GLY A 130 22.33 21.02 4.92
C GLY A 130 21.41 20.23 3.98
N ALA A 131 21.97 19.59 2.95
CA ALA A 131 21.24 18.73 2.03
C ALA A 131 20.72 17.46 2.70
N ALA A 132 21.51 16.84 3.58
CA ALA A 132 21.06 15.69 4.38
C ALA A 132 19.89 16.06 5.30
N ALA A 133 19.96 17.22 5.98
CA ALA A 133 18.88 17.72 6.81
C ALA A 133 17.60 17.98 5.98
N ALA A 134 17.73 18.63 4.82
CA ALA A 134 16.61 18.87 3.91
C ALA A 134 15.96 17.57 3.42
N ALA A 135 16.76 16.55 3.10
CA ALA A 135 16.28 15.23 2.69
C ALA A 135 15.48 14.52 3.79
N VAL A 136 15.98 14.56 5.03
CA VAL A 136 15.28 13.97 6.19
C VAL A 136 13.96 14.70 6.46
N ILE A 137 13.97 16.04 6.42
CA ILE A 137 12.74 16.84 6.59
C ILE A 137 11.73 16.51 5.49
N ALA A 138 12.16 16.45 4.23
CA ALA A 138 11.27 16.12 3.12
C ALA A 138 10.67 14.71 3.25
N ALA A 139 11.49 13.71 3.62
CA ALA A 139 11.02 12.35 3.88
C ALA A 139 10.00 12.30 5.02
N ALA A 140 10.27 13.01 6.13
CA ALA A 140 9.36 13.07 7.28
C ALA A 140 8.03 13.75 6.93
N LEU A 141 8.06 14.83 6.15
CA LEU A 141 6.86 15.54 5.69
C LEU A 141 5.99 14.65 4.80
N ILE A 142 6.58 13.96 3.83
CA ILE A 142 5.86 13.00 2.98
C ILE A 142 5.30 11.84 3.80
N TRP A 143 6.07 11.34 4.76
CA TRP A 143 5.63 10.26 5.64
C TRP A 143 4.41 10.68 6.49
N ALA A 144 4.42 11.90 7.03
CA ALA A 144 3.35 12.45 7.85
C ALA A 144 2.14 12.95 7.04
N CYS A 145 2.26 13.07 5.71
CA CYS A 145 1.21 13.59 4.85
C CYS A 145 -0.01 12.60 4.87
N PRO A 146 -1.21 13.03 5.34
CA PRO A 146 -2.35 12.18 5.68
C PRO A 146 -2.99 11.46 4.48
N GLY A 147 -2.68 11.88 3.25
CA GLY A 147 -3.07 11.17 2.02
C GLY A 147 -2.43 9.79 1.86
N PHE A 148 -1.38 9.49 2.63
CA PHE A 148 -0.68 8.19 2.63
C PHE A 148 -0.86 7.40 3.93
N ALA A 149 -1.71 7.83 4.87
CA ALA A 149 -1.87 7.13 6.15
C ALA A 149 -2.33 5.66 5.93
N PRO A 150 -1.70 4.69 6.59
CA PRO A 150 -2.04 3.28 6.43
C PRO A 150 -3.39 3.04 7.08
N GLN A 151 -4.43 2.80 6.27
CA GLN A 151 -5.69 2.33 6.81
C GLN A 151 -5.52 0.89 7.30
N LYS A 152 -5.63 0.72 8.62
CA LYS A 152 -5.34 -0.51 9.39
C LYS A 152 -6.31 -1.68 9.14
N GLN A 153 -6.93 -1.79 7.96
CA GLN A 153 -8.00 -2.78 7.76
C GLN A 153 -7.58 -4.12 7.14
N LYS A 154 -6.42 -4.25 6.47
CA LYS A 154 -6.08 -5.50 5.76
C LYS A 154 -5.24 -6.54 6.51
N GLN A 155 -4.67 -6.22 7.67
CA GLN A 155 -3.98 -7.26 8.46
C GLN A 155 -4.95 -8.18 9.21
N LYS A 156 -6.16 -7.70 9.50
CA LYS A 156 -7.20 -8.52 10.16
C LYS A 156 -7.91 -9.46 9.19
N ARG A 157 -8.06 -9.12 7.91
CA ARG A 157 -8.74 -9.97 6.91
C ARG A 157 -7.84 -11.12 6.42
N ASN A 158 -6.58 -10.87 6.05
CA ASN A 158 -5.64 -11.96 5.73
C ASN A 158 -5.43 -12.93 6.89
N LYS A 159 -5.26 -12.41 8.12
CA LYS A 159 -5.12 -13.29 9.31
C LYS A 159 -6.40 -14.08 9.61
N LYS A 160 -7.56 -13.54 9.26
CA LYS A 160 -8.86 -14.21 9.45
C LYS A 160 -9.11 -15.26 8.37
N GLU A 161 -8.80 -14.95 7.11
CA GLU A 161 -8.91 -15.86 5.96
C GLU A 161 -7.89 -17.02 6.06
N GLU A 162 -6.66 -16.74 6.51
CA GLU A 162 -5.63 -17.77 6.79
C GLU A 162 -6.03 -18.65 7.98
N SER A 163 -6.62 -18.08 9.05
CA SER A 163 -7.14 -18.85 10.17
C SER A 163 -8.44 -19.63 9.85
N GLU A 164 -9.26 -19.15 8.91
CA GLU A 164 -10.47 -19.84 8.46
C GLU A 164 -10.14 -20.95 7.45
N GLN A 165 -9.09 -20.80 6.64
CA GLN A 165 -8.56 -21.87 5.79
C GLN A 165 -7.83 -22.96 6.60
N GLU A 166 -7.01 -22.59 7.59
CA GLU A 166 -6.36 -23.56 8.49
C GLU A 166 -7.40 -24.29 9.37
N ALA A 167 -8.50 -23.64 9.76
CA ALA A 167 -9.62 -24.28 10.46
C ALA A 167 -10.52 -25.14 9.56
N ALA A 168 -10.62 -24.84 8.27
CA ALA A 168 -11.40 -25.61 7.30
C ALA A 168 -10.62 -26.83 6.74
N GLU A 169 -9.28 -26.80 6.80
CA GLU A 169 -8.39 -27.87 6.32
C GLU A 169 -8.02 -28.88 7.41
N ALA A 170 -8.44 -28.70 8.67
CA ALA A 170 -8.29 -29.72 9.71
C ALA A 170 -9.33 -30.85 9.52
N PRO A 171 -8.95 -32.07 9.08
CA PRO A 171 -9.90 -33.15 8.92
C PRO A 171 -10.39 -33.64 10.28
N ALA A 172 -11.71 -33.81 10.40
CA ALA A 172 -12.36 -34.44 11.53
C ALA A 172 -11.84 -35.87 11.74
N LEU A 173 -10.90 -36.04 12.67
CA LEU A 173 -10.44 -37.34 13.14
C LEU A 173 -11.51 -37.96 14.04
N THR A 174 -12.34 -38.82 13.47
CA THR A 174 -13.12 -39.82 14.21
C THR A 174 -12.20 -40.82 14.89
N PRO A 175 -12.47 -41.24 16.15
CA PRO A 175 -11.58 -42.13 16.88
C PRO A 175 -11.86 -43.59 16.55
N HIS A 176 -10.97 -44.24 15.78
CA HIS A 176 -10.96 -45.70 15.66
C HIS A 176 -9.52 -46.26 15.69
N LYS A 177 -9.15 -46.77 16.87
CA LYS A 177 -8.61 -48.12 17.12
C LYS A 177 -7.39 -48.59 16.29
N GLN A 178 -6.22 -48.47 16.92
CA GLN A 178 -5.11 -49.44 17.05
C GLN A 178 -5.08 -50.65 16.09
N LEU A 179 -4.02 -50.76 15.29
CA LEU A 179 -3.30 -52.02 15.06
C LEU A 179 -1.84 -51.72 14.63
N ASP A 180 -0.90 -52.14 15.48
CA ASP A 180 0.53 -52.30 15.21
C ASP A 180 0.74 -53.26 14.03
N ASP A 181 1.52 -52.93 13.00
CA ASP A 181 2.24 -53.91 12.16
C ASP A 181 3.12 -53.27 11.04
N ASP A 182 4.17 -52.47 11.33
CA ASP A 182 5.08 -52.01 10.25
C ASP A 182 6.56 -51.84 10.64
N THR A 183 6.95 -52.15 11.87
CA THR A 183 8.35 -52.07 12.32
C THR A 183 9.23 -53.28 11.98
N GLN A 184 8.74 -54.28 11.24
CA GLN A 184 9.52 -55.51 10.96
C GLN A 184 10.22 -55.57 9.59
N ILE A 185 10.07 -54.56 8.72
CA ILE A 185 10.67 -54.64 7.37
C ILE A 185 12.17 -54.29 7.35
N PHE A 186 12.67 -53.52 8.32
CA PHE A 186 14.05 -53.02 8.30
C PHE A 186 15.09 -53.87 9.05
N GLU A 187 14.70 -54.98 9.70
CA GLU A 187 15.63 -55.81 10.49
C GLU A 187 16.13 -57.08 9.75
N SER A 188 15.70 -57.33 8.51
CA SER A 188 16.05 -58.57 7.78
C SER A 188 17.12 -58.43 6.68
N VAL A 189 17.81 -57.28 6.57
CA VAL A 189 18.86 -57.07 5.55
C VAL A 189 20.22 -56.72 6.18
N VAL A 190 20.73 -57.61 7.04
CA VAL A 190 22.18 -57.77 7.26
C VAL A 190 22.47 -59.26 7.47
N PRO A 191 23.02 -59.99 6.48
CA PRO A 191 23.51 -61.34 6.70
C PRO A 191 24.87 -61.30 7.41
N GLU A 192 24.91 -61.88 8.61
CA GLU A 192 26.13 -62.21 9.35
C GLU A 192 26.78 -63.51 8.83
N LYS A 193 28.12 -63.55 8.97
CA LYS A 193 29.09 -64.66 8.89
C LYS A 193 29.99 -64.61 7.64
N ARG A 194 31.32 -64.58 7.78
CA ARG A 194 32.16 -65.29 8.76
C ARG A 194 33.52 -64.61 8.93
#